data_AF-A0A450T494-F1
#
_entry.id   AF-A0A450T494-F1
#
_cell.length_a   1.000
_cell.length_b   1.000
_cell.length_c   1.000
_cell.angle_alpha   90.00
_cell.angle_beta   90.00
_cell.angle_gamma   90.00
#
_symmetry.space_group_name_H-M   'P 1'
#
loop_
_entity.id
_entity.type
_entity.pdbx_description
1 polymer ?
#
loop_
_entity_poly.entity_id
_entity_poly.type
_entity_poly.pdbx_seq_one_letter_code
_entity_poly.pdbx_strand_id
1 'polypeptide(L)'
;MGRENYPRIPPEELYWFIVLERLQFSSSNDYNPIPRTRTVIILETITLSSMFTIKRMPQFDAWIDGLRDYRTRLRLLRRIDKARRGLLGDVASVGEGVYEMREFSGPGWRMYYVRKGKLLIVMLGGGDKSSQDNDIQAAKALAARLVE
;
A
#
# COMPACT_ATOMS: atom_id res chain seq x y z
N MET A 1 1.25 -4.65 -39.83
CA MET A 1 1.42 -5.75 -38.85
C MET A 1 1.90 -5.14 -37.54
N GLY A 2 0.97 -4.64 -36.71
CA GLY A 2 1.31 -4.01 -35.42
C GLY A 2 1.26 -5.04 -34.30
N ARG A 3 2.40 -5.32 -33.65
CA ARG A 3 2.41 -6.14 -32.43
C ARG A 3 2.17 -5.21 -31.25
N GLU A 4 0.98 -5.29 -30.69
CA GLU A 4 0.59 -4.59 -29.47
C GLU A 4 1.28 -5.28 -28.28
N ASN A 5 2.19 -4.55 -27.62
CA ASN A 5 2.90 -5.02 -26.43
C ASN A 5 1.99 -4.88 -25.21
N TYR A 6 1.30 -5.96 -24.81
CA TYR A 6 0.67 -6.00 -23.49
C TYR A 6 1.71 -6.34 -22.41
N PRO A 7 1.72 -5.65 -21.27
CA PRO A 7 2.64 -5.94 -20.17
C PRO A 7 2.37 -7.35 -19.61
N ARG A 8 3.43 -8.14 -19.47
CA ARG A 8 3.40 -9.50 -18.90
C ARG A 8 3.15 -9.37 -17.40
N ILE A 9 1.91 -9.61 -16.97
CA ILE A 9 1.53 -9.59 -15.55
C ILE A 9 2.18 -10.82 -14.86
N PRO A 10 2.83 -10.66 -13.69
CA PRO A 10 3.46 -11.76 -12.96
C PRO A 10 2.46 -12.85 -12.51
N PRO A 11 2.80 -14.15 -12.57
CA PRO A 11 1.90 -15.26 -12.24
C PRO A 11 1.28 -15.22 -10.84
N GLU A 12 1.94 -14.58 -9.88
CA GLU A 12 1.45 -14.43 -8.51
C GLU A 12 0.19 -13.56 -8.38
N GLU A 13 -0.11 -12.69 -9.37
CA GLU A 13 -1.35 -11.91 -9.39
C GLU A 13 -2.51 -12.66 -10.07
N LEU A 14 -2.23 -13.64 -10.94
CA LEU A 14 -3.24 -14.54 -11.53
C LEU A 14 -3.78 -15.56 -10.51
N TYR A 15 -2.97 -15.90 -9.50
CA TYR A 15 -3.35 -16.88 -8.48
C TYR A 15 -4.55 -16.42 -7.66
N TRP A 16 -4.63 -15.12 -7.32
CA TRP A 16 -5.80 -14.56 -6.63
C TRP A 16 -7.05 -14.52 -7.51
N PHE A 17 -6.88 -14.26 -8.82
CA PHE A 17 -7.98 -14.28 -9.78
C PHE A 17 -8.61 -15.67 -9.92
N ILE A 18 -7.79 -16.72 -10.04
CA ILE A 18 -8.26 -18.10 -10.18
C ILE A 18 -8.80 -18.66 -8.85
N VAL A 19 -8.17 -18.32 -7.72
CA VAL A 19 -8.60 -18.79 -6.39
C VAL A 19 -9.95 -18.17 -5.99
N LEU A 20 -10.20 -16.90 -6.32
CA LEU A 20 -11.50 -16.26 -6.09
C LEU A 20 -12.61 -16.87 -6.96
N GLU A 21 -12.30 -17.27 -8.19
CA GLU A 21 -13.25 -17.92 -9.09
C GLU A 21 -13.59 -19.36 -8.64
N ARG A 22 -12.62 -20.08 -8.05
CA ARG A 22 -12.82 -21.45 -7.53
C ARG A 22 -13.51 -21.54 -6.17
N LEU A 23 -13.40 -20.52 -5.31
CA LEU A 23 -14.04 -20.52 -3.98
C LEU A 23 -15.57 -20.31 -4.00
N GLN A 24 -16.16 -20.03 -5.17
CA GLN A 24 -17.63 -20.01 -5.35
C GLN A 24 -18.21 -21.37 -5.80
N PHE A 25 -17.40 -22.41 -5.93
CA PHE A 25 -17.84 -23.72 -6.42
C PHE A 25 -17.66 -24.83 -5.38
N SER A 26 -18.39 -24.73 -4.27
CA SER A 26 -18.75 -25.94 -3.50
C SER A 26 -20.00 -25.69 -2.66
N SER A 27 -21.16 -26.10 -3.20
CA SER A 27 -22.32 -26.69 -2.51
C SER A 27 -23.64 -26.29 -3.17
N SER A 28 -24.48 -27.30 -3.40
CA SER A 28 -25.93 -27.24 -3.67
C SER A 28 -26.42 -26.51 -4.94
N ASN A 29 -26.50 -27.32 -5.99
CA ASN A 29 -27.53 -27.47 -7.03
C ASN A 29 -28.74 -26.50 -7.15
N ASP A 30 -28.55 -25.18 -7.07
CA ASP A 30 -29.50 -24.17 -7.57
C ASP A 30 -28.72 -22.98 -8.16
N TYR A 31 -28.18 -23.14 -9.37
CA TYR A 31 -27.40 -22.09 -10.06
C TYR A 31 -28.30 -21.24 -10.96
N ASN A 32 -28.71 -20.07 -10.45
CA ASN A 32 -29.09 -18.94 -11.30
C ASN A 32 -27.80 -18.16 -11.61
N PRO A 33 -27.23 -18.21 -12.84
CA PRO A 33 -25.97 -17.56 -13.12
C PRO A 33 -26.12 -16.05 -12.97
N ILE A 34 -25.46 -15.48 -11.95
CA ILE A 34 -25.36 -14.02 -11.82
C ILE A 34 -24.72 -13.50 -13.12
N PRO A 35 -25.34 -12.56 -13.84
CA PRO A 35 -24.82 -12.10 -15.12
C PRO A 35 -23.43 -11.49 -14.92
N ARG A 36 -22.48 -11.86 -15.78
CA ARG A 36 -21.04 -11.46 -15.73
C ARG A 36 -20.83 -9.96 -15.53
N THR A 37 -21.79 -9.13 -15.95
CA THR A 37 -21.79 -7.67 -15.77
C THR A 37 -21.87 -7.24 -14.30
N ARG A 38 -22.64 -7.95 -13.46
CA ARG A 38 -22.86 -7.56 -12.06
C ARG A 38 -21.62 -7.80 -11.21
N THR A 39 -20.89 -8.88 -11.48
CA THR A 39 -19.63 -9.21 -10.80
C THR A 39 -18.53 -8.22 -11.15
N VAL A 40 -18.38 -7.83 -12.43
CA VAL A 40 -17.39 -6.81 -12.84
C VAL A 40 -17.66 -5.47 -12.16
N ILE A 41 -18.93 -5.02 -12.12
CA ILE A 41 -19.31 -3.77 -11.45
C ILE A 41 -19.01 -3.83 -9.95
N ILE A 42 -19.32 -4.94 -9.27
CA ILE A 42 -19.04 -5.09 -7.83
C ILE A 42 -17.52 -5.06 -7.58
N LEU A 43 -16.73 -5.78 -8.36
CA LEU A 43 -15.27 -5.81 -8.22
C LEU A 43 -14.64 -4.44 -8.49
N GLU A 44 -15.05 -3.74 -9.53
CA GLU A 44 -14.60 -2.36 -9.81
C GLU A 44 -14.99 -1.40 -8.68
N THR A 45 -16.21 -1.51 -8.16
CA THR A 45 -16.71 -0.66 -7.07
C THR A 45 -15.95 -0.92 -5.76
N ILE A 46 -15.71 -2.19 -5.41
CA ILE A 46 -14.92 -2.57 -4.22
C ILE A 46 -13.46 -2.08 -4.39
N THR A 47 -12.88 -2.23 -5.58
CA THR A 47 -11.50 -1.80 -5.87
C THR A 47 -11.37 -0.28 -5.75
N LEU A 48 -12.28 0.49 -6.34
CA LEU A 48 -12.29 1.95 -6.22
C LEU A 48 -12.59 2.42 -4.79
N SER A 49 -13.39 1.66 -4.03
CA SER A 49 -13.66 1.97 -2.63
C SER A 49 -12.44 1.77 -1.71
N SER A 50 -11.51 0.89 -2.08
CA SER A 50 -10.34 0.50 -1.28
C SER A 50 -9.05 1.24 -1.65
N MET A 51 -9.07 2.07 -2.69
CA MET A 51 -7.92 2.89 -3.09
C MET A 51 -7.69 4.08 -2.15
N PHE A 52 -6.43 4.26 -1.76
CA PHE A 52 -5.93 5.42 -1.05
C PHE A 52 -5.26 6.40 -2.02
N THR A 53 -5.41 7.69 -1.77
CA THR A 53 -4.56 8.72 -2.37
C THR A 53 -3.30 8.85 -1.52
N ILE A 54 -2.11 8.81 -2.14
CA ILE A 54 -0.84 9.02 -1.45
C ILE A 54 -0.37 10.46 -1.69
N LYS A 55 -0.15 11.21 -0.62
CA LYS A 55 0.59 12.49 -0.64
C LYS A 55 1.96 12.27 0.02
N ARG A 56 3.05 12.49 -0.71
CA ARG A 56 4.41 12.44 -0.15
C ARG A 56 4.81 13.84 0.30
N MET A 57 5.44 13.92 1.46
CA MET A 57 6.05 15.15 1.95
C MET A 57 7.49 15.26 1.45
N PRO A 58 8.04 16.48 1.30
CA PRO A 58 9.43 16.69 0.87
C PRO A 58 10.45 15.96 1.74
N GLN A 59 10.19 15.82 3.03
CA GLN A 59 11.07 15.11 3.97
C GLN A 59 11.15 13.62 3.66
N PHE A 60 10.04 13.01 3.24
CA PHE A 60 10.03 11.63 2.77
C PHE A 60 10.82 11.48 1.47
N ASP A 61 10.64 12.42 0.53
CA ASP A 61 11.34 12.39 -0.75
C ASP A 61 12.86 12.56 -0.56
N ALA A 62 13.28 13.48 0.32
CA ALA A 62 14.68 13.64 0.69
C ALA A 62 15.25 12.37 1.35
N TRP A 63 14.47 11.73 2.24
CA TRP A 63 14.89 10.49 2.89
C TRP A 63 15.06 9.34 1.89
N ILE A 64 14.07 9.12 1.01
CA ILE A 64 14.10 8.00 0.06
C ILE A 64 15.22 8.20 -0.97
N ASP A 65 15.49 9.44 -1.37
CA ASP A 65 16.57 9.77 -2.31
C ASP A 65 17.96 9.71 -1.65
N GLY A 66 18.02 9.85 -0.32
CA GLY A 66 19.24 9.63 0.47
C GLY A 66 19.64 8.17 0.63
N LEU A 67 18.77 7.21 0.29
CA LEU A 67 19.10 5.78 0.36
C LEU A 67 20.05 5.38 -0.76
N ARG A 68 21.26 4.92 -0.39
CA ARG A 68 22.30 4.50 -1.34
C ARG A 68 21.92 3.26 -2.14
N ASP A 69 21.15 2.34 -1.55
CA ASP A 69 20.76 1.10 -2.22
C ASP A 69 19.49 1.28 -3.06
N TYR A 70 19.67 1.23 -4.38
CA TYR A 70 18.60 1.31 -5.37
C TYR A 70 17.54 0.21 -5.18
N ARG A 71 17.92 -1.01 -4.81
CA ARG A 71 16.97 -2.12 -4.63
C ARG A 71 16.06 -1.86 -3.45
N THR A 72 16.62 -1.36 -2.36
CA THR A 72 15.87 -0.91 -1.19
C THR A 72 14.90 0.22 -1.56
N ARG A 73 15.37 1.26 -2.26
CA ARG A 73 14.51 2.36 -2.73
C ARG A 73 13.31 1.87 -3.54
N LEU A 74 13.55 1.00 -4.53
CA LEU A 74 12.49 0.44 -5.36
C LEU A 74 11.48 -0.39 -4.56
N ARG A 75 11.95 -1.15 -3.56
CA ARG A 75 11.09 -1.95 -2.68
C ARG A 75 10.16 -1.07 -1.84
N LEU A 76 10.69 -0.01 -1.23
CA LEU A 76 9.91 0.92 -0.42
C LEU A 76 8.88 1.68 -1.27
N LEU A 77 9.25 2.09 -2.48
CA LEU A 77 8.30 2.71 -3.42
C LEU A 77 7.18 1.74 -3.84
N ARG A 78 7.51 0.47 -4.11
CA ARG A 78 6.50 -0.57 -4.37
C ARG A 78 5.60 -0.81 -3.17
N ARG A 79 6.12 -0.68 -1.94
CA ARG A 79 5.32 -0.79 -0.72
C ARG A 79 4.28 0.33 -0.63
N ILE A 80 4.64 1.56 -1.01
CA ILE A 80 3.71 2.68 -1.13
C ILE A 80 2.67 2.44 -2.23
N ASP A 81 3.07 1.89 -3.38
CA ASP A 81 2.12 1.52 -4.44
C ASP A 81 1.08 0.49 -3.97
N LYS A 82 1.52 -0.51 -3.19
CA LYS A 82 0.61 -1.48 -2.54
C LYS A 82 -0.33 -0.78 -1.55
N ALA A 83 0.19 0.13 -0.73
CA ALA A 83 -0.62 0.93 0.19
C ALA A 83 -1.69 1.76 -0.54
N ARG A 84 -1.35 2.34 -1.71
CA ARG A 84 -2.29 3.06 -2.59
C ARG A 84 -3.47 2.18 -3.02
N ARG A 85 -3.26 0.87 -3.19
CA ARG A 85 -4.28 -0.12 -3.54
C ARG A 85 -5.03 -0.71 -2.34
N GLY A 86 -4.85 -0.15 -1.14
CA GLY A 86 -5.48 -0.65 0.08
C GLY A 86 -4.69 -1.75 0.80
N LEU A 87 -3.57 -2.20 0.24
CA LEU A 87 -2.72 -3.23 0.82
C LEU A 87 -1.72 -2.60 1.79
N LEU A 88 -2.21 -2.17 2.95
CA LEU A 88 -1.40 -1.51 3.97
C LEU A 88 -0.38 -2.43 4.63
N GLY A 89 -0.55 -3.76 4.58
CA GLY A 89 0.36 -4.75 5.16
C GLY A 89 0.55 -4.57 6.67
N ASP A 90 1.77 -4.75 7.18
CA ASP A 90 2.05 -4.54 8.60
C ASP A 90 2.10 -3.03 8.95
N VAL A 91 1.17 -2.62 9.81
CA VAL A 91 1.00 -1.24 10.26
C VAL A 91 0.70 -1.18 11.76
N ALA A 92 1.28 -0.20 12.44
CA ALA A 92 1.03 0.06 13.86
C ALA A 92 0.75 1.55 14.10
N SER A 93 -0.15 1.86 15.05
CA SER A 93 -0.26 3.23 15.55
C SER A 93 0.93 3.53 16.47
N VAL A 94 1.52 4.71 16.31
CA VAL A 94 2.58 5.23 17.21
C VAL A 94 2.07 6.42 18.06
N GLY A 95 0.76 6.63 18.07
CA GLY A 95 0.08 7.70 18.80
C GLY A 95 -0.08 8.99 17.98
N GLU A 96 -0.92 9.90 18.49
CA GLU A 96 -1.14 11.24 17.93
C GLU A 96 -1.57 11.25 16.44
N GLY A 97 -2.32 10.23 16.04
CA GLY A 97 -2.80 10.08 14.66
C GLY A 97 -1.73 9.68 13.65
N VAL A 98 -0.52 9.33 14.12
CA VAL A 98 0.59 8.83 13.31
C VAL A 98 0.62 7.31 13.31
N TYR A 99 0.88 6.76 12.13
CA TYR A 99 1.02 5.34 11.90
C TYR A 99 2.39 5.03 11.30
N GLU A 100 2.91 3.86 11.65
CA GLU A 100 4.14 3.28 11.14
C GLU A 100 3.77 2.12 10.21
N MET A 101 4.31 2.11 9.00
CA MET A 101 4.25 0.97 8.08
C MET A 101 5.60 0.28 8.07
N ARG A 102 5.62 -1.01 8.42
CA ARG A 102 6.85 -1.79 8.58
C ARG A 102 7.16 -2.59 7.31
N GLU A 103 8.45 -2.64 6.99
CA GLU A 103 9.02 -3.46 5.92
C GLU A 103 10.23 -4.19 6.49
N PHE A 104 10.05 -5.48 6.78
CA PHE A 104 11.02 -6.33 7.49
C PHE A 104 12.26 -6.72 6.68
N SER A 105 12.39 -6.27 5.43
CA SER A 105 13.58 -6.54 4.64
C SER A 105 14.75 -5.64 5.05
N GLY A 106 15.94 -6.24 5.11
CA GLY A 106 17.16 -5.52 5.50
C GLY A 106 17.13 -5.10 6.98
N PRO A 107 17.45 -3.84 7.31
CA PRO A 107 17.57 -3.38 8.69
C PRO A 107 16.22 -3.16 9.41
N GLY A 108 15.10 -3.36 8.73
CA GLY A 108 13.76 -3.12 9.27
C GLY A 108 13.30 -1.68 9.00
N TRP A 109 12.95 -1.42 7.74
CA TRP A 109 12.51 -0.11 7.28
C TRP A 109 11.12 0.23 7.80
N ARG A 110 10.91 1.52 8.07
CA ARG A 110 9.66 2.08 8.59
C ARG A 110 9.30 3.32 7.79
N MET A 111 8.04 3.45 7.43
CA MET A 111 7.51 4.66 6.82
C MET A 111 6.41 5.21 7.71
N TYR A 112 6.54 6.48 8.08
CA TYR A 112 5.60 7.14 8.98
C TYR A 112 4.61 7.98 8.18
N TYR A 113 3.32 7.82 8.50
CA TYR A 113 2.26 8.47 7.77
C TYR A 113 1.09 8.87 8.67
N VAL A 114 0.33 9.85 8.20
CA VAL A 114 -0.98 10.21 8.76
C VAL A 114 -2.07 9.74 7.80
N ARG A 115 -3.17 9.24 8.34
CA ARG A 115 -4.36 8.87 7.56
C ARG A 115 -5.49 9.85 7.80
N LYS A 116 -5.96 10.51 6.73
CA LYS A 116 -7.18 11.33 6.72
C LYS A 116 -8.19 10.72 5.74
N GLY A 117 -9.08 9.86 6.25
CA GLY A 117 -10.02 9.12 5.40
C GLY A 117 -9.30 8.19 4.41
N LYS A 118 -9.39 8.51 3.12
CA LYS A 118 -8.68 7.83 2.02
C LYS A 118 -7.36 8.49 1.62
N LEU A 119 -6.95 9.57 2.28
CA LEU A 119 -5.66 10.20 2.06
C LEU A 119 -4.63 9.63 3.04
N LEU A 120 -3.52 9.11 2.51
CA LEU A 120 -2.32 8.76 3.27
C LEU A 120 -1.25 9.82 3.00
N ILE A 121 -0.86 10.55 4.02
CA ILE A 121 0.21 11.54 3.95
C ILE A 121 1.48 10.88 4.50
N VAL A 122 2.40 10.50 3.61
CA VAL A 122 3.67 9.86 3.98
C VAL A 122 4.70 10.94 4.25
N MET A 123 5.20 11.01 5.48
CA MET A 123 5.95 12.15 5.98
C MET A 123 7.44 11.88 6.08
N LEU A 124 7.82 10.70 6.58
CA LEU A 124 9.20 10.33 6.89
C LEU A 124 9.40 8.83 6.69
N GLY A 125 10.67 8.42 6.63
CA GLY A 125 11.04 7.03 6.82
C GLY A 125 12.25 6.89 7.75
N GLY A 126 12.39 5.69 8.31
CA GLY A 126 13.46 5.31 9.23
C GLY A 126 14.00 3.94 8.88
N GLY A 127 15.31 3.75 9.09
CA GLY A 127 16.02 2.54 8.68
C GLY A 127 16.75 1.83 9.79
N ASP A 128 16.81 2.41 10.99
CA ASP A 128 17.49 1.81 12.13
C ASP A 128 16.52 1.78 13.32
N LYS A 129 16.55 0.67 14.07
CA LYS A 129 15.80 0.54 15.30
C LYS A 129 16.34 1.48 16.39
N SER A 130 17.62 1.83 16.36
CA SER A 130 18.24 2.74 17.33
C SER A 130 17.75 4.18 17.19
N SER A 131 17.34 4.61 15.99
CA SER A 131 16.79 5.94 15.71
C SER A 131 15.27 6.01 15.81
N GLN A 132 14.60 4.87 16.08
CA GLN A 132 13.15 4.75 15.94
C GLN A 132 12.39 5.79 16.77
N ASP A 133 12.80 6.00 18.03
CA ASP A 133 12.13 6.96 18.91
C ASP A 133 12.24 8.40 18.39
N ASN A 134 13.43 8.77 17.89
CA ASN A 134 13.65 10.09 17.28
C ASN A 134 12.82 10.26 16.01
N ASP A 135 12.74 9.23 15.17
CA ASP A 135 11.96 9.24 13.94
C ASP A 135 10.45 9.38 14.23
N ILE A 136 9.96 8.70 15.29
CA ILE A 136 8.57 8.83 15.75
C ILE A 136 8.27 10.26 16.22
N GLN A 137 9.15 10.85 17.02
CA GLN A 137 8.97 12.22 17.50
C GLN A 137 8.95 13.23 16.34
N ALA A 138 9.87 13.08 15.38
CA ALA A 138 9.89 13.91 14.19
C ALA A 138 8.60 13.74 13.35
N ALA A 139 8.09 12.51 13.22
CA ALA A 139 6.85 12.24 12.51
C ALA A 139 5.63 12.88 13.18
N LYS A 140 5.55 12.83 14.52
CA LYS A 140 4.49 13.48 15.31
C LYS A 140 4.53 15.00 15.18
N ALA A 141 5.72 15.59 15.25
CA ALA A 141 5.90 17.02 15.05
C ALA A 141 5.45 17.47 13.65
N LEU A 142 5.72 16.68 12.60
CA LEU A 142 5.21 16.94 11.25
C LEU A 142 3.69 16.76 11.17
N ALA A 143 3.14 15.73 11.82
CA ALA A 143 1.71 15.47 11.83
C ALA A 143 0.92 16.62 12.45
N ALA A 144 1.40 17.20 13.56
CA ALA A 144 0.78 18.35 14.20
C ALA A 144 0.63 19.54 13.24
N ARG A 145 1.63 19.79 12.39
CA ARG A 145 1.62 20.86 11.38
C ARG A 145 0.67 20.61 10.20
N LEU A 146 0.14 19.39 10.06
CA LEU A 146 -0.83 19.05 9.03
C LEU A 146 -2.28 19.20 9.51
N VAL A 147 -2.50 19.47 10.81
CA VAL A 147 -3.84 19.57 11.42
C VAL A 147 -4.31 21.03 11.53
N GLU A 148 -3.43 22.00 11.32
CA GLU A 148 -3.79 23.40 10.96
C GLU A 148 -4.35 23.49 9.54
#